data_AF-A0A1W6KQW1-F1
#
_entry.id   AF-A0A1W6KQW1-F1
#
_cell.length_a   1.000
_cell.length_b   1.000
_cell.length_c   1.000
_cell.angle_alpha   90.00
_cell.angle_beta   90.00
_cell.angle_gamma   90.00
#
_symmetry.space_group_name_H-M   'P 1'
#
loop_
_entity.id
_entity.type
_entity.pdbx_description
1 polymer ?
#
loop_
_entity_poly.entity_id
_entity_poly.type
_entity_poly.pdbx_seq_one_letter_code
_entity_poly.pdbx_strand_id
1 'polypeptide(L)' 'MSQRSVMNKASLGLGYVSSDEGVTKEWLAGGKWEVEVAMKRYPIDIQLGAWYDPRNEEVRA' A
#
# COMPACT_ATOMS: atom_id res chain seq x y z
N MET A 1 -1.52 20.40 -18.23
CA MET A 1 -1.53 18.93 -18.31
C MET A 1 -1.69 18.39 -16.89
N SER A 2 -2.94 18.23 -16.44
CA SER A 2 -3.22 17.59 -15.15
C SER A 2 -2.98 16.09 -15.32
N GLN A 3 -2.01 15.54 -14.59
CA GLN A 3 -1.86 14.09 -14.42
C GLN A 3 -3.16 13.60 -13.76
N ARG A 4 -4.14 13.20 -14.56
CA ARG A 4 -5.26 12.41 -14.07
C ARG A 4 -4.65 11.11 -13.56
N SER A 5 -4.58 10.97 -12.24
CA SER A 5 -4.17 9.74 -11.58
C SER A 5 -5.07 8.63 -12.13
N VAL A 6 -4.50 7.77 -12.97
CA VAL A 6 -5.20 6.58 -13.45
C VAL A 6 -5.40 5.71 -12.23
N MET A 7 -6.63 5.68 -11.71
CA MET A 7 -7.01 4.77 -10.63
C MET A 7 -6.95 3.34 -11.20
N ASN A 8 -5.77 2.71 -11.11
CA ASN A 8 -5.63 1.30 -11.45
C ASN A 8 -6.59 0.50 -10.56
N LYS A 9 -7.46 -0.30 -11.18
CA LYS A 9 -8.35 -1.22 -10.45
C LYS A 9 -7.49 -2.24 -9.72
N ALA A 10 -7.33 -2.08 -8.42
CA ALA A 10 -6.59 -2.98 -7.55
C ALA A 10 -7.36 -3.20 -6.24
N SER A 11 -7.02 -4.27 -5.52
CA SER A 11 -7.56 -4.51 -4.18
C SER A 11 -6.70 -3.82 -3.14
N LEU A 12 -7.33 -3.20 -2.14
CA LEU A 12 -6.65 -2.54 -1.01
C LEU A 12 -7.03 -3.24 0.29
N GLY A 13 -6.03 -3.51 1.12
CA GLY A 13 -6.20 -4.03 2.48
C GLY A 13 -5.30 -3.29 3.46
N LEU A 14 -5.72 -3.26 4.73
CA LEU A 14 -4.92 -2.74 5.84
C LEU A 14 -4.56 -3.89 6.78
N GLY A 15 -3.33 -3.88 7.26
CA GLY A 15 -2.82 -4.88 8.20
C GLY A 15 -1.73 -4.29 9.08
N TYR A 16 -1.49 -4.98 10.19
CA TYR A 16 -0.39 -4.65 11.11
C TYR A 16 0.74 -5.66 10.94
N VAL A 17 1.97 -5.20 11.07
CA VAL A 17 3.17 -6.02 11.07
C VAL A 17 4.00 -5.70 12.30
N SER A 18 4.72 -6.69 12.80
CA SER A 18 5.60 -6.56 13.95
C SER A 18 6.94 -7.22 13.66
N SER A 19 8.01 -6.64 14.19
CA SER A 19 9.39 -7.14 14.10
C SER A 19 10.10 -6.79 15.40
N ASP A 20 10.87 -7.74 15.95
CA ASP A 20 11.63 -7.55 17.20
C ASP A 20 12.71 -6.48 17.06
N GLU A 21 13.30 -6.35 15.86
CA GLU A 21 14.31 -5.34 15.53
C GLU A 21 13.68 -3.99 15.14
N GLY A 22 12.35 -3.91 15.14
CA GLY A 22 11.58 -2.75 14.72
C GLY A 22 11.12 -2.79 13.26
N VAL A 23 10.15 -1.94 12.94
CA VAL A 23 9.55 -1.84 11.60
C VAL A 23 10.01 -0.54 10.95
N THR A 24 10.91 -0.64 9.97
CA THR A 24 11.44 0.50 9.20
C THR A 24 10.97 0.45 7.74
N LYS A 25 11.08 1.58 7.02
CA LYS A 25 10.71 1.64 5.59
C LYS A 25 11.59 0.74 4.74
N GLU A 26 12.87 0.68 5.04
CA GLU A 26 13.86 -0.13 4.34
C GLU A 26 13.58 -1.63 4.53
N TRP A 27 13.16 -2.02 5.73
CA TRP A 27 12.75 -3.39 6.03
C TRP A 27 11.48 -3.77 5.27
N LEU A 28 10.48 -2.89 5.25
CA LEU A 28 9.25 -3.09 4.47
C LEU A 28 9.56 -3.21 2.97
N ALA A 29 10.45 -2.37 2.43
CA ALA A 29 10.82 -2.37 1.02
C ALA A 29 11.66 -3.59 0.61
N GLY A 30 12.46 -4.15 1.51
CA GLY A 30 13.27 -5.35 1.26
C GLY A 30 12.50 -6.67 1.43
N GLY A 31 11.34 -6.64 2.09
CA GLY A 31 10.52 -7.81 2.35
C GLY A 31 9.79 -8.33 1.11
N LYS A 32 9.51 -9.64 1.09
CA LYS A 32 8.53 -10.25 0.18
C LYS A 32 7.24 -10.44 0.92
N TRP A 33 6.17 -9.83 0.41
CA TRP A 33 4.88 -9.76 1.10
C TRP A 33 3.82 -10.48 0.32
N GLU A 34 3.01 -11.24 1.04
CA GLU A 34 1.88 -11.98 0.49
C GLU A 34 0.67 -11.83 1.42
N VAL A 35 -0.53 -11.86 0.83
CA VAL A 35 -1.78 -12.04 1.57
C VAL A 35 -2.41 -13.37 1.17
N GLU A 36 -3.01 -14.06 2.14
CA GLU A 36 -3.77 -15.27 1.88
C GLU A 36 -5.26 -14.93 1.76
N VAL A 37 -5.87 -15.36 0.65
CA VAL A 37 -7.31 -15.26 0.41
C VAL A 37 -7.81 -16.62 -0.04
N ALA A 38 -8.75 -17.20 0.71
CA ALA A 38 -9.33 -18.51 0.41
C ALA A 38 -8.27 -19.59 0.15
N MET A 39 -7.28 -19.71 1.05
CA MET A 39 -6.16 -20.67 0.97
C MET A 39 -5.22 -20.48 -0.23
N LYS A 40 -5.26 -19.33 -0.91
CA LYS A 40 -4.33 -18.98 -1.97
C LYS A 40 -3.56 -17.72 -1.59
N ARG A 41 -2.24 -17.76 -1.77
CA ARG A 41 -1.35 -16.62 -1.53
C ARG A 41 -1.23 -15.77 -2.78
N TYR A 42 -1.25 -14.46 -2.58
CA TYR A 42 -1.09 -13.45 -3.62
C TYR A 42 0.03 -12.48 -3.19
N PRO A 43 1.00 -12.19 -4.08
CA PRO A 43 1.99 -11.15 -3.79
C PRO A 43 1.30 -9.79 -3.67
N ILE A 44 1.78 -8.97 -2.75
CA ILE A 44 1.26 -7.62 -2.52
C ILE A 44 2.39 -6.60 -2.44
N ASP A 45 2.05 -5.36 -2.76
CA ASP A 45 2.91 -4.20 -2.54
C ASP A 45 2.51 -3.51 -1.24
N ILE A 46 3.50 -3.15 -0.41
CA ILE A 46 3.27 -2.34 0.78
C ILE A 46 3.27 -0.87 0.40
N GLN A 47 2.19 -0.17 0.78
CA GLN A 47 2.07 1.27 0.62
C GLN A 47 1.77 1.94 1.97
N LEU A 48 2.62 2.90 2.36
CA LEU A 48 2.43 3.71 3.56
C LEU A 48 1.74 5.06 3.29
N GLY A 49 1.68 5.45 2.01
CA GLY A 49 1.04 6.69 1.58
C GLY A 49 -0.48 6.54 1.40
N ALA A 50 -1.19 7.67 1.45
CA ALA A 50 -2.62 7.69 1.17
C ALA A 50 -2.90 7.11 -0.23
N TRP A 51 -3.85 6.18 -0.29
CA TRP A 51 -4.25 5.55 -1.54
C TRP A 51 -5.11 6.47 -2.41
N TYR A 52 -5.99 7.23 -1.75
CA TYR A 52 -6.84 8.22 -2.39
C TYR A 52 -6.27 9.62 -2.18
N ASP A 53 -6.32 10.44 -3.22
CA ASP A 53 -5.86 11.83 -3.22
C ASP A 53 -4.55 12.05 -2.42
N PRO A 54 -3.44 11.41 -2.84
CA PRO A 54 -2.17 11.49 -2.11
C PRO A 54 -1.61 12.91 -2.02
N ARG A 55 -2.12 13.84 -2.81
CA ARG A 55 -1.70 15.25 -2.86
C ARG A 55 -2.69 16.20 -2.17
N ASN A 56 -3.80 15.68 -1.66
CA ASN A 56 -4.85 16.45 -0.99
C ASN A 56 -5.39 17.60 -1.89
N GLU A 57 -5.52 17.32 -3.19
CA GLU A 57 -5.96 18.28 -4.21
C GLU A 57 -7.49 18.39 -4.26
N GLU A 58 -8.23 17.36 -3.86
CA GLU A 58 -9.69 17.31 -3.95
C GLU A 58 -10.40 17.94 -2.74
N VAL A 59 -9.75 17.98 -1.57
CA VAL A 59 -10.31 18.55 -0.32
C VAL A 59 -10.24 20.08 -0.27
N ARG A 60 -9.52 20.72 -1.20
CA ARG A 60 -9.28 22.18 -1.20
C ARG A 60 -10.17 22.98 -2.17
N ALA A 61 -11.15 22.34 -2.82
CA ALA A 61 -12.08 22.97 -3.75
C ALA A 61 -13.34 23.52 -3.06
#